data_AF-A0A5C6KT19-F1
#
_entry.id   AF-A0A5C6KT19-F1
#
_cell.length_a   1.000
_cell.length_b   1.000
_cell.length_c   1.000
_cell.angle_alpha   90.00
_cell.angle_beta   90.00
_cell.angle_gamma   90.00
#
_symmetry.space_group_name_H-M   'P 1'
#
loop_
_entity.id
_entity.type
_entity.pdbx_description
1 polymer ?
#
loop_
_entity_poly.entity_id
_entity_poly.type
_entity_poly.pdbx_seq_one_letter_code
_entity_poly.pdbx_strand_id
1 'polypeptide(L)'
;METKKRIEFIDLAKGVCILLVIMMHTDVNVDFPGLRGMRMPLYFILSGLFFKDYGGFLNLLVKKANKILIPFLFFYLASYSIFYLIGWLSPDIIKSKATGISDLFTQRQLFNGPIWFLLALF
;
A
#
# COMPACT_ATOMS: atom_id res chain seq x y z
N MET A 1 -8.49 9.47 -33.01
CA MET A 1 -8.69 9.13 -31.59
C MET A 1 -7.90 10.12 -30.76
N GLU A 2 -8.56 10.99 -30.00
CA GLU A 2 -7.85 11.85 -29.05
C GLU A 2 -7.17 10.97 -27.98
N THR A 3 -5.85 11.02 -27.93
CA THR A 3 -5.08 10.41 -26.84
C THR A 3 -5.31 11.22 -25.59
N LYS A 4 -6.21 10.76 -24.71
CA LYS A 4 -6.46 11.38 -23.40
C LYS A 4 -5.14 11.44 -22.62
N LYS A 5 -4.56 12.64 -22.51
CA LYS A 5 -3.27 12.88 -21.86
C LYS A 5 -3.38 12.58 -20.36
N ARG A 6 -2.40 11.88 -19.81
CA ARG A 6 -2.28 11.61 -18.38
C ARG A 6 -2.08 12.94 -17.63
N ILE A 7 -2.77 13.11 -16.51
CA ILE A 7 -2.71 14.34 -15.71
C ILE A 7 -1.59 14.18 -14.67
N GLU A 8 -0.40 14.67 -15.00
CA GLU A 8 0.83 14.46 -14.22
C GLU A 8 0.74 14.98 -12.78
N PHE A 9 0.08 16.12 -12.55
CA PHE A 9 -0.04 16.68 -11.19
C PHE A 9 -0.87 15.79 -10.25
N ILE A 10 -1.80 15.00 -10.78
CA ILE A 10 -2.58 14.04 -9.97
C ILE A 10 -1.69 12.89 -9.51
N ASP A 11 -0.78 12.43 -10.37
CA ASP A 11 0.18 11.39 -10.02
C ASP A 11 1.17 11.89 -8.97
N LEU A 12 1.64 13.13 -9.11
CA LEU A 12 2.47 13.79 -8.11
C LEU A 12 1.75 13.85 -6.76
N ALA A 13 0.50 14.31 -6.73
CA ALA A 13 -0.29 14.42 -5.49
C ALA A 13 -0.52 13.05 -4.82
N LYS A 14 -0.76 11.98 -5.60
CA LYS A 14 -0.83 10.61 -5.10
C LYS A 14 0.50 10.17 -4.49
N GLY A 15 1.62 10.47 -5.15
CA GLY A 15 2.96 10.19 -4.64
C GLY A 15 3.22 10.87 -3.29
N VAL A 16 2.86 12.15 -3.16
CA VAL A 16 2.96 12.89 -1.88
C VAL A 16 2.12 12.22 -0.80
N CYS A 17 0.89 11.80 -1.11
CA CYS A 17 0.05 11.09 -0.14
C CYS A 17 0.69 9.76 0.32
N ILE A 18 1.29 9.00 -0.59
CA ILE A 18 2.00 7.76 -0.27
C ILE A 18 3.21 8.04 0.64
N LEU A 19 3.99 9.09 0.35
CA LEU A 19 5.11 9.50 1.20
C LEU A 19 4.66 9.87 2.61
N LEU A 20 3.55 10.60 2.74
CA LEU A 20 2.96 10.94 4.04
C LEU A 20 2.50 9.70 4.83
N VAL A 21 2.05 8.65 4.15
CA VAL A 21 1.72 7.35 4.77
C VAL A 21 2.99 6.66 5.24
N ILE A 22 4.02 6.58 4.39
CA ILE A 22 5.32 5.98 4.75
C ILE A 22 5.91 6.69 5.97
N MET A 23 5.96 8.02 5.95
CA MET A 23 6.51 8.82 7.06
C MET A 23 5.84 8.52 8.39
N MET A 24 4.54 8.26 8.41
CA MET A 24 3.80 7.92 9.64
C MET A 24 4.06 6.49 10.13
N HIS A 25 4.36 5.56 9.23
CA HIS A 25 4.67 4.18 9.57
C HIS A 25 6.17 3.94 9.82
N THR A 26 7.01 4.90 9.46
CA THR A 26 8.41 4.99 9.88
C THR A 26 8.50 5.89 11.11
N ASP A 27 9.49 5.74 11.98
CA ASP A 27 9.70 6.61 13.16
C ASP A 27 10.16 8.05 12.80
N VAL A 28 9.77 8.55 11.63
CA VAL A 28 10.01 9.91 11.15
C VAL A 28 8.92 10.81 11.72
N ASN A 29 9.18 11.37 12.90
CA ASN A 29 8.27 12.24 13.64
C ASN A 29 8.09 13.61 12.96
N VAL A 30 7.24 13.66 11.94
CA VAL A 30 6.76 14.91 11.34
C VAL A 30 5.23 14.93 11.45
N ASP A 31 4.72 15.61 12.48
CA ASP A 31 3.28 15.72 12.70
C ASP A 31 2.74 17.00 12.07
N PHE A 32 1.91 16.82 11.03
CA PHE A 32 1.11 17.88 10.45
C PHE A 32 -0.36 17.58 10.75
N PRO A 33 -0.98 18.25 11.75
CA PRO A 33 -2.32 17.90 12.24
C PRO A 33 -3.38 17.83 11.13
N GLY A 34 -3.33 18.77 10.17
CA GLY A 34 -4.25 18.79 9.04
C GLY A 34 -4.04 17.64 8.04
N LEU A 35 -2.80 17.18 7.84
CA LEU A 35 -2.49 16.10 6.90
C LEU A 35 -2.66 14.71 7.53
N ARG A 36 -2.62 14.61 8.86
CA ARG A 36 -2.78 13.35 9.60
C ARG A 36 -4.09 12.65 9.29
N GLY A 37 -5.20 13.39 9.28
CA GLY A 37 -6.52 12.87 8.93
C GLY A 37 -6.81 12.86 7.43
N MET A 38 -6.26 13.83 6.68
CA MET A 38 -6.61 14.03 5.27
C MET A 38 -5.83 13.14 4.29
N ARG A 39 -4.64 12.64 4.63
CA ARG A 39 -3.78 11.87 3.70
C ARG A 39 -4.48 10.68 3.02
N MET A 40 -5.26 9.90 3.77
CA MET A 40 -5.97 8.74 3.24
C MET A 40 -7.20 9.14 2.42
N PRO A 41 -8.11 10.01 2.91
CA PRO A 41 -9.19 10.57 2.09
C PRO A 41 -8.70 11.21 0.78
N LEU A 42 -7.66 12.04 0.83
CA LEU A 42 -7.10 12.70 -0.36
C LEU A 42 -6.58 11.68 -1.37
N TYR A 43 -5.83 10.67 -0.91
CA TYR A 43 -5.35 9.61 -1.79
C TYR A 43 -6.49 8.86 -2.50
N PHE A 44 -7.55 8.50 -1.76
CA PHE A 44 -8.70 7.79 -2.33
C PHE A 44 -9.50 8.65 -3.30
N ILE A 45 -9.72 9.91 -2.97
CA ILE A 45 -10.39 10.87 -3.85
C ILE A 45 -9.62 11.00 -5.17
N LEU A 46 -8.30 11.22 -5.12
CA LEU A 46 -7.46 11.31 -6.32
C LEU A 46 -7.43 10.00 -7.12
N SER A 47 -7.57 8.86 -6.45
CA SER A 47 -7.56 7.54 -7.08
C SER A 47 -8.91 7.15 -7.69
N GLY A 48 -10.02 7.60 -7.12
CA GLY A 48 -11.39 7.30 -7.55
C GLY A 48 -12.02 8.32 -8.50
N LEU A 49 -11.64 9.60 -8.44
CA LEU A 49 -12.22 10.68 -9.26
C LEU A 49 -12.09 10.45 -10.77
N PHE A 50 -11.09 9.68 -11.21
CA PHE A 50 -10.84 9.38 -12.61
C PHE A 50 -11.26 7.94 -12.95
N PHE A 51 -12.47 7.56 -12.53
CA PHE A 51 -13.03 6.27 -12.95
C PHE A 51 -12.99 6.16 -14.48
N LYS A 52 -12.40 5.08 -14.96
CA LYS A 52 -12.35 4.73 -16.37
C LYS A 52 -13.18 3.47 -16.55
N ASP A 53 -14.15 3.54 -17.46
CA ASP A 53 -14.86 2.34 -17.87
C ASP A 53 -13.88 1.39 -18.57
N TYR A 54 -13.81 0.15 -18.09
CA TYR A 54 -12.94 -0.89 -18.60
C TYR A 54 -13.65 -1.86 -19.54
N GLY A 55 -14.89 -1.57 -19.93
CA GLY A 55 -15.68 -2.39 -20.85
C GLY A 55 -16.26 -3.62 -20.19
N GLY A 56 -16.79 -3.47 -18.96
CA GLY A 56 -17.45 -4.53 -18.20
C GLY A 56 -16.83 -4.84 -16.83
N PHE A 57 -17.62 -5.43 -15.93
CA PHE A 57 -17.26 -5.71 -14.53
C PHE A 57 -16.08 -6.68 -14.40
N LEU A 58 -16.06 -7.78 -15.17
CA LEU A 58 -14.96 -8.76 -15.13
C LEU A 58 -13.64 -8.14 -15.61
N ASN A 59 -13.66 -7.35 -16.69
CA ASN A 59 -12.48 -6.66 -17.19
C ASN A 59 -11.96 -5.61 -16.21
N LEU A 60 -12.84 -4.94 -15.47
CA LEU A 60 -12.49 -4.03 -14.38
C LEU A 60 -11.80 -4.78 -13.23
N LEU A 61 -12.36 -5.90 -12.78
CA LEU A 61 -11.78 -6.73 -11.71
C LEU A 61 -10.41 -7.30 -12.09
N VAL A 62 -10.26 -7.87 -13.29
CA VAL A 62 -8.97 -8.42 -13.75
C VAL A 62 -7.91 -7.32 -13.83
N LYS A 63 -8.25 -6.14 -14.35
CA LYS A 63 -7.31 -5.02 -14.44
C LYS A 63 -6.93 -4.47 -13.07
N LYS A 64 -7.89 -4.36 -12.14
CA LYS A 64 -7.61 -3.98 -10.75
C LYS A 64 -6.75 -5.02 -10.05
N ALA A 65 -7.01 -6.32 -10.25
CA ALA A 65 -6.24 -7.39 -9.64
C ALA A 65 -4.78 -7.35 -10.11
N ASN A 66 -4.56 -7.22 -11.43
CA ASN A 66 -3.21 -7.14 -11.98
C ASN A 66 -2.44 -5.88 -11.55
N LYS A 67 -3.13 -4.74 -11.40
CA LYS A 67 -2.48 -3.47 -11.03
C LYS A 67 -2.28 -3.28 -9.52
N ILE A 68 -3.11 -3.91 -8.70
CA ILE A 68 -3.17 -3.65 -7.26
C ILE A 68 -2.87 -4.93 -6.48
N LEU A 69 -3.64 -5.99 -6.70
CA LEU A 69 -3.56 -7.22 -5.90
C LEU A 69 -2.24 -7.97 -6.13
N ILE A 70 -1.78 -8.08 -7.39
CA ILE A 70 -0.51 -8.76 -7.70
C ILE A 70 0.68 -8.03 -7.05
N PRO A 71 0.89 -6.71 -7.25
CA PRO A 71 1.94 -5.99 -6.55
C PRO A 71 1.81 -6.07 -5.02
N PHE A 72 0.59 -5.94 -4.49
CA PHE A 72 0.35 -6.05 -3.04
C PHE A 72 0.82 -7.41 -2.50
N LEU A 73 0.39 -8.51 -3.11
CA LEU A 73 0.77 -9.86 -2.68
C LEU A 73 2.28 -10.07 -2.78
N PHE A 74 2.90 -9.61 -3.87
CA PHE A 74 4.35 -9.70 -4.05
C PHE A 74 5.10 -9.00 -2.91
N PHE A 75 4.80 -7.72 -2.65
CA PHE A 75 5.50 -6.97 -1.60
C PHE A 75 5.18 -7.49 -0.20
N TYR A 76 3.95 -7.93 0.07
CA TYR A 76 3.58 -8.50 1.37
C TYR A 76 4.31 -9.81 1.65
N LEU A 77 4.32 -10.74 0.70
CA LEU A 77 5.02 -12.02 0.83
C LEU A 77 6.54 -11.83 0.87
N ALA A 78 7.09 -10.94 0.05
CA ALA A 78 8.52 -10.62 0.10
C ALA A 78 8.92 -10.08 1.48
N SER A 79 8.15 -9.14 2.04
CA SER A 79 8.42 -8.57 3.36
C SER A 79 8.30 -9.62 4.47
N TYR A 80 7.31 -10.51 4.38
CA TYR A 80 7.16 -11.66 5.27
C TYR A 80 8.39 -12.57 5.22
N SER A 81 8.83 -12.97 4.01
CA SER A 81 10.02 -13.81 3.84
C SER A 81 11.30 -13.16 4.37
N ILE A 82 11.49 -11.86 4.10
CA ILE A 82 12.66 -11.10 4.60
C ILE A 82 12.66 -11.05 6.13
N PHE A 83 11.51 -10.77 6.74
CA PHE A 83 11.38 -10.70 8.20
C PHE A 83 11.83 -12.01 8.88
N TYR A 84 11.33 -13.15 8.39
CA TYR A 84 11.71 -14.46 8.92
C TYR A 84 13.14 -14.85 8.60
N LEU A 85 13.66 -14.46 7.43
CA LEU A 85 15.05 -14.69 7.06
C LEU A 85 16.01 -13.91 7.97
N ILE A 86 15.71 -12.65 8.27
CA ILE A 86 16.49 -11.85 9.23
C ILE A 86 16.37 -12.41 10.64
N GLY A 87 15.16 -12.82 11.07
CA GLY A 87 14.95 -13.44 12.37
C GLY A 87 15.72 -14.76 12.54
N TRP A 88 15.89 -15.52 11.46
CA TRP A 88 16.70 -16.74 11.44
C TRP A 88 18.21 -16.46 11.48
N LEU A 89 18.70 -15.48 10.71
CA LEU A 89 20.12 -15.13 10.67
C LEU A 89 20.58 -14.37 11.94
N SER A 90 19.71 -13.54 12.50
CA SER A 90 20.04 -12.62 13.59
C SER A 90 18.85 -12.51 14.56
N PRO A 91 18.63 -13.51 15.43
CA PRO A 91 17.49 -13.56 16.34
C PRO A 91 17.44 -12.39 17.34
N ASP A 92 18.59 -11.75 17.63
CA ASP A 92 18.68 -10.62 18.56
C ASP A 92 18.14 -9.29 18.00
N ILE A 93 18.01 -9.18 16.67
CA ILE A 93 17.56 -7.94 16.00
C ILE A 93 16.04 -7.81 16.03
N ILE A 94 15.32 -8.93 15.95
CA ILE A 94 13.86 -8.96 15.80
C ILE A 94 13.22 -9.56 17.06
N LYS A 95 12.85 -8.69 18.02
CA LYS A 95 11.97 -9.07 19.13
C LYS A 95 10.51 -8.98 18.69
N SER A 96 9.93 -10.12 18.33
CA SER A 96 8.59 -10.21 17.77
C SER A 96 7.72 -11.26 18.46
N LYS A 97 6.40 -11.07 18.43
CA LYS A 97 5.39 -12.07 18.82
C LYS A 97 5.01 -13.03 17.68
N ALA A 98 5.72 -12.96 16.56
CA ALA A 98 5.48 -13.80 15.40
C ALA A 98 5.82 -15.27 15.75
N THR A 99 4.90 -16.17 15.45
CA THR A 99 4.96 -17.60 15.80
C THR A 99 4.90 -18.52 14.57
N GLY A 100 4.66 -17.99 13.37
CA GLY A 100 4.75 -18.76 12.12
C GLY A 100 3.85 -18.28 10.99
N ILE A 101 3.33 -19.24 10.21
CA ILE A 101 2.52 -18.99 9.00
C ILE A 101 1.18 -18.31 9.34
N SER A 102 0.64 -18.53 10.53
CA SER A 102 -0.59 -17.88 10.99
C SER A 102 -0.47 -16.36 11.07
N ASP A 103 0.74 -15.81 11.23
CA ASP A 103 0.97 -14.37 11.35
C ASP A 103 0.63 -13.61 10.07
N LEU A 104 0.66 -14.31 8.94
CA LEU A 104 0.24 -13.77 7.65
C LEU A 104 -1.24 -13.31 7.68
N PHE A 105 -2.05 -13.92 8.55
CA PHE A 105 -3.47 -13.59 8.73
C PHE A 105 -3.74 -12.77 10.00
N THR A 106 -2.95 -12.96 11.07
CA THR A 106 -3.19 -12.33 12.38
C THR A 106 -2.39 -11.05 12.61
N GLN A 107 -1.25 -10.84 11.94
CA GLN A 107 -0.33 -9.74 12.25
C GLN A 107 0.00 -8.86 11.05
N ARG A 108 -1.03 -8.15 10.55
CA ARG A 108 -0.94 -7.28 9.36
C ARG A 108 0.08 -6.14 9.47
N GLN A 109 0.34 -5.63 10.67
CA GLN A 109 1.21 -4.46 10.87
C GLN A 109 2.71 -4.81 10.95
N LEU A 110 3.07 -6.08 11.14
CA LEU A 110 4.47 -6.45 11.38
C LEU A 110 5.33 -6.50 10.13
N PHE A 111 4.78 -6.95 9.01
CA PHE A 111 5.57 -7.23 7.82
C PHE A 111 5.65 -6.04 6.87
N ASN A 112 4.52 -5.34 6.68
CA ASN A 112 4.45 -4.17 5.82
C ASN A 112 3.14 -3.39 6.09
N GLY A 113 3.08 -2.70 7.25
CA GLY A 113 1.90 -1.88 7.62
C GLY A 113 1.47 -0.84 6.59
N PRO A 114 2.39 -0.10 5.93
CA PRO A 114 2.04 0.97 5.00
C PRO A 114 1.20 0.52 3.79
N ILE A 115 1.40 -0.70 3.25
CA ILE A 115 0.76 -1.11 1.98
C ILE A 115 -0.74 -1.39 2.08
N TRP A 116 -1.34 -1.31 3.28
CA TRP A 116 -2.74 -1.68 3.51
C TRP A 116 -3.72 -0.87 2.63
N PHE A 117 -3.41 0.38 2.33
CA PHE A 117 -4.29 1.28 1.56
C PHE A 117 -4.50 0.81 0.12
N LEU A 118 -3.61 -0.02 -0.42
CA LEU A 118 -3.74 -0.59 -1.76
C LEU A 118 -4.97 -1.50 -1.83
N LEU A 119 -5.23 -2.31 -0.80
CA LEU A 119 -6.42 -3.17 -0.76
C LEU A 119 -7.72 -2.37 -0.73
N ALA A 120 -7.72 -1.21 -0.09
CA ALA A 120 -8.88 -0.32 -0.01
C ALA A 120 -9.21 0.37 -1.35
N LEU A 121 -8.34 0.27 -2.36
CA LEU A 121 -8.62 0.71 -3.74
C LEU A 121 -9.34 -0.34 -4.58
N PHE A 122 -9.45 -1.58 -4.11
CA PHE A 122 -10.11 -2.64 -4.83
C PHE A 122 -11.63 -2.47 -4.75
#